data_AF-A0A1F1UXL6-F1
#
_entry.id   AF-A0A1F1UXL6-F1
#
_cell.length_a   1.000
_cell.length_b   1.000
_cell.length_c   1.000
_cell.angle_alpha   90.00
_cell.angle_beta   90.00
_cell.angle_gamma   90.00
#
_symmetry.space_group_name_H-M   'P 1'
#
loop_
_entity.id
_entity.type
_entity.pdbx_description
1 polymer ?
#
loop_
_entity_poly.entity_id
_entity_poly.type
_entity_poly.pdbx_seq_one_letter_code
_entity_poly.pdbx_strand_id
1 'polypeptide(L)'
;MIDDLDRWLYLLESRAPLLDDLLIPRCGGGQSTGKPPARRGSKPPLVVDIADLKSRVEDTLGFWCGRVVAASEVGVPAPAVRDASVRARWLARHLDVIRRQAWAEMMAEEIAGLAAVVVEVVEPAGEEVEPPAFGTARQMQRWARHCGCDVSRTKIQRWVLTGELATETTPDGRQLVRLADVLALARR
;
A
#
# COMPACT_ATOMS: atom_id res chain seq x y z
N MET A 1 22.76 -8.44 -3.52
CA MET A 1 21.40 -8.40 -4.08
C MET A 1 20.81 -9.80 -4.05
N ILE A 2 21.49 -10.79 -4.63
CA ILE A 2 21.07 -12.19 -4.53
C ILE A 2 20.78 -12.72 -3.11
N ASP A 3 21.44 -12.17 -2.09
CA ASP A 3 21.24 -12.56 -0.68
C ASP A 3 19.83 -12.24 -0.14
N ASP A 4 19.17 -11.22 -0.68
CA ASP A 4 17.80 -10.82 -0.31
C ASP A 4 16.72 -11.42 -1.24
N LEU A 5 17.11 -12.32 -2.17
CA LEU A 5 16.19 -12.88 -3.15
C LEU A 5 15.04 -13.68 -2.51
N ASP A 6 15.32 -14.39 -1.43
CA ASP A 6 14.31 -15.10 -0.66
C ASP A 6 13.23 -14.17 -0.11
N ARG A 7 13.63 -13.00 0.39
CA ARG A 7 12.75 -11.95 0.91
C ARG A 7 11.87 -11.39 -0.20
N TRP A 8 12.43 -11.06 -1.37
CA TRP A 8 11.61 -10.50 -2.46
C TRP A 8 10.64 -11.54 -3.05
N LEU A 9 11.06 -12.80 -3.17
CA LEU A 9 10.16 -13.88 -3.58
C LEU A 9 9.04 -14.10 -2.56
N TYR A 10 9.35 -14.03 -1.26
CA TYR A 10 8.34 -14.06 -0.20
C TYR A 10 7.35 -12.89 -0.30
N LEU A 11 7.84 -11.67 -0.57
CA LEU A 11 6.98 -10.51 -0.78
C LEU A 11 6.03 -10.71 -1.97
N LEU A 12 6.54 -11.17 -3.12
CA LEU A 12 5.70 -11.48 -4.27
C LEU A 12 4.70 -12.60 -3.97
N GLU A 13 5.13 -13.66 -3.29
CA GLU A 13 4.26 -14.77 -2.90
C GLU A 13 3.05 -14.33 -2.07
N SER A 14 3.28 -13.39 -1.15
CA SER A 14 2.27 -12.94 -0.20
C SER A 14 1.45 -11.75 -0.68
N ARG A 15 2.01 -10.87 -1.52
CA ARG A 15 1.36 -9.63 -1.97
C ARG A 15 0.79 -9.71 -3.37
N ALA A 16 1.30 -10.57 -4.26
CA ALA A 16 0.75 -10.68 -5.61
C ALA A 16 -0.75 -11.06 -5.65
N PRO A 17 -1.29 -11.93 -4.77
CA PRO A 17 -2.73 -12.20 -4.71
C PRO A 17 -3.59 -10.96 -4.45
N LEU A 18 -3.06 -9.99 -3.71
CA LEU A 18 -3.80 -8.77 -3.35
C LEU A 18 -4.03 -7.86 -4.56
N LEU A 19 -3.31 -8.06 -5.67
CA LEU A 19 -3.60 -7.40 -6.94
C LEU A 19 -4.98 -7.82 -7.47
N ASP A 20 -5.42 -9.06 -7.22
CA ASP A 20 -6.74 -9.54 -7.66
C ASP A 20 -7.87 -8.81 -6.95
N ASP A 21 -7.70 -8.50 -5.66
CA ASP A 21 -8.66 -7.71 -4.89
C ASP A 21 -8.80 -6.29 -5.44
N LEU A 22 -7.74 -5.75 -6.05
CA LEU A 22 -7.73 -4.42 -6.67
C LEU A 22 -8.36 -4.40 -8.07
N LEU A 23 -8.48 -5.56 -8.74
CA LEU A 23 -9.17 -5.69 -10.03
C LEU A 23 -10.69 -5.69 -9.90
N ILE A 24 -11.22 -5.91 -8.69
CA ILE A 24 -12.66 -5.87 -8.43
C ILE A 24 -13.11 -4.41 -8.31
N PRO A 25 -14.02 -3.91 -9.18
CA PRO A 25 -14.52 -2.55 -9.08
C PRO A 25 -15.19 -2.32 -7.72
N ARG A 26 -14.64 -1.43 -6.91
CA ARG A 26 -15.29 -0.99 -5.67
C ARG A 26 -16.47 -0.09 -6.07
N CYS A 27 -17.68 -0.63 -6.06
CA CYS A 27 -18.91 0.16 -6.20
C CYS A 27 -19.09 1.10 -4.98
N GLY A 28 -18.33 2.19 -4.95
CA GLY A 28 -18.52 3.30 -4.03
C GLY A 28 -19.42 4.35 -4.67
N GLY A 29 -20.72 4.29 -4.39
CA GLY A 29 -21.65 5.36 -4.77
C GLY A 29 -21.24 6.70 -4.14
N GLY A 30 -21.10 7.74 -4.95
CA GLY A 30 -20.85 9.08 -4.44
C GLY A 30 -20.31 10.04 -5.50
N GLN A 31 -21.22 10.68 -6.24
CA GLN A 31 -20.92 11.88 -7.01
C GLN A 31 -20.32 12.95 -6.09
N SER A 32 -19.14 13.47 -6.42
CA SER A 32 -18.79 14.85 -6.08
C SER A 32 -17.73 15.37 -7.06
N THR A 33 -18.21 16.18 -7.98
CA THR A 33 -17.43 17.12 -8.78
C THR A 33 -16.76 18.14 -7.85
N GLY A 34 -15.43 18.08 -7.75
CA GLY A 34 -14.61 19.09 -7.10
C GLY A 34 -13.19 19.03 -7.66
N LYS A 35 -12.71 20.15 -8.21
CA LYS A 35 -11.36 20.30 -8.79
C LYS A 35 -10.27 19.72 -7.89
N PRO A 36 -9.25 19.02 -8.42
CA PRO A 36 -8.13 18.59 -7.61
C PRO A 36 -7.30 19.81 -7.17
N PRO A 37 -6.88 19.91 -5.90
CA PRO A 37 -5.89 20.88 -5.47
C PRO A 37 -4.54 20.57 -6.14
N ALA A 38 -3.84 21.61 -6.58
CA ALA A 38 -2.54 21.50 -7.23
C ALA A 38 -1.52 20.84 -6.28
N ARG A 39 -1.05 19.64 -6.61
CA ARG A 39 -0.01 18.93 -5.87
C ARG A 39 1.35 19.59 -6.13
N ARG A 40 1.98 20.08 -5.05
CA ARG A 40 3.39 20.48 -5.03
C ARG A 40 4.21 19.24 -4.61
N GLY A 41 5.06 18.75 -5.52
CA GLY A 41 6.19 17.85 -5.20
C GLY A 41 5.82 16.47 -4.64
N SER A 42 5.08 15.66 -5.39
CA SER A 42 5.02 14.21 -5.16
C SER A 42 5.68 13.52 -6.36
N LYS A 43 6.40 12.41 -6.16
CA LYS A 43 6.77 11.49 -7.26
C LYS A 43 5.53 11.29 -8.13
N PRO A 44 5.65 11.36 -9.47
CA PRO A 44 4.50 11.23 -10.35
C PRO A 44 3.75 9.94 -9.98
N PRO A 45 2.40 9.97 -9.87
CA PRO A 45 1.65 8.77 -9.57
C PRO A 45 2.02 7.72 -10.61
N LEU A 46 2.45 6.55 -10.15
CA LEU A 46 2.62 5.39 -11.01
C LEU A 46 1.24 5.05 -11.60
N VAL A 47 0.97 5.52 -12.82
CA VAL A 47 -0.22 5.15 -13.59
C VAL A 47 0.05 3.77 -14.16
N VAL A 48 -0.02 2.75 -13.31
CA VAL A 48 0.12 1.35 -13.70
C VAL A 48 -1.27 0.75 -13.72
N ASP A 49 -1.66 0.21 -14.86
CA ASP A 49 -2.85 -0.62 -14.94
C ASP A 49 -2.61 -1.90 -14.10
N ILE A 50 -3.49 -2.17 -13.14
CA ILE A 50 -3.35 -3.29 -12.20
C ILE A 50 -3.35 -4.63 -12.96
N ALA A 51 -4.12 -4.75 -14.05
CA ALA A 51 -4.16 -5.97 -14.86
C ALA A 51 -2.86 -6.17 -15.65
N ASP A 52 -2.27 -5.09 -16.15
CA ASP A 52 -0.95 -5.12 -16.80
C ASP A 52 0.16 -5.47 -15.79
N LEU A 53 0.11 -4.90 -14.58
CA LEU A 53 1.06 -5.24 -13.52
C LEU A 53 0.97 -6.71 -13.15
N LYS A 54 -0.25 -7.23 -12.96
CA LYS A 54 -0.44 -8.66 -12.67
C LYS A 54 0.13 -9.53 -13.78
N SER A 55 -0.21 -9.23 -15.03
CA SER A 55 0.31 -9.98 -16.20
C SER A 55 1.83 -9.97 -16.25
N ARG A 56 2.44 -8.80 -16.03
CA ARG A 56 3.89 -8.64 -15.96
C ARG A 56 4.51 -9.47 -14.84
N VAL A 57 3.92 -9.48 -13.64
CA VAL A 57 4.43 -10.28 -12.52
C VAL A 57 4.43 -11.78 -12.87
N GLU A 58 3.33 -12.27 -13.42
CA GLU A 58 3.19 -13.67 -13.81
C GLU A 58 4.17 -14.08 -14.92
N ASP A 59 4.37 -13.20 -15.90
CA ASP A 59 5.25 -13.44 -17.05
C ASP A 59 6.72 -13.43 -16.63
N THR A 60 7.15 -12.45 -15.84
CA THR A 60 8.51 -12.41 -15.28
C THR A 60 8.80 -13.65 -14.43
N LEU A 61 7.91 -14.02 -13.51
CA LEU A 61 8.11 -15.22 -12.70
C LEU A 61 8.08 -16.50 -13.54
N GLY A 62 7.24 -16.56 -14.57
CA GLY A 62 7.17 -17.69 -15.50
C GLY A 62 8.45 -17.86 -16.30
N PHE A 63 9.02 -16.77 -16.81
CA PHE A 63 10.29 -16.76 -17.50
C PHE A 63 11.41 -17.32 -16.61
N TRP A 64 11.53 -16.82 -15.38
CA TRP A 64 12.55 -17.30 -14.45
C TRP A 64 12.36 -18.76 -14.01
N CYS A 65 11.11 -19.22 -13.87
CA CYS A 65 10.85 -20.66 -13.68
C CYS A 65 11.41 -21.48 -14.85
N GLY A 66 11.18 -21.05 -16.10
CA GLY A 66 11.74 -21.70 -17.29
C GLY A 66 13.28 -21.71 -17.30
N ARG A 67 13.92 -20.62 -16.87
CA ARG A 67 15.38 -20.54 -16.75
C ARG A 67 15.95 -21.51 -15.71
N VAL A 68 15.29 -21.65 -14.55
CA VAL A 68 15.69 -22.61 -13.52
C VAL A 68 15.53 -24.04 -14.02
N VAL A 69 14.45 -24.36 -14.73
CA VAL A 69 14.26 -25.69 -15.32
C VAL A 69 15.35 -25.99 -16.35
N ALA A 70 15.67 -25.05 -17.25
CA ALA A 70 16.72 -25.22 -18.24
C ALA A 70 18.14 -25.36 -17.62
N ALA A 71 18.36 -24.77 -16.45
CA ALA A 71 19.61 -24.86 -15.70
C ALA A 71 19.68 -26.10 -14.78
N SER A 72 18.57 -26.81 -14.59
CA SER A 72 18.52 -28.01 -13.75
C SER A 72 18.80 -29.26 -14.58
N GLU A 73 19.74 -30.08 -14.13
CA GLU A 73 20.14 -31.32 -14.82
C GLU A 73 19.09 -32.44 -14.70
N VAL A 74 18.17 -32.33 -13.73
CA VAL A 74 17.11 -33.31 -13.44
C VAL A 74 15.77 -32.68 -13.83
N GLY A 75 14.85 -33.48 -14.38
CA GLY A 75 13.53 -33.07 -14.90
C GLY A 75 12.57 -32.47 -13.88
N VAL A 76 12.94 -31.34 -13.29
CA VAL A 76 12.11 -30.53 -12.40
C VAL A 76 11.03 -29.87 -13.27
N PRO A 77 9.74 -30.21 -13.09
CA PRO A 77 8.69 -29.55 -13.82
C PRO A 77 8.47 -28.14 -13.25
N ALA A 78 8.40 -27.15 -14.14
CA ALA A 78 7.93 -25.82 -13.77
C ALA A 78 6.44 -25.88 -13.35
N PRO A 79 5.97 -24.97 -12.47
CA PRO A 79 4.56 -24.86 -12.16
C PRO A 79 3.73 -24.58 -13.41
N ALA A 80 2.79 -25.47 -13.73
CA ALA A 80 1.89 -25.32 -14.88
C ALA A 80 0.87 -24.18 -14.67
N VAL A 81 0.55 -23.86 -13.42
CA VAL A 81 -0.39 -22.79 -13.07
C VAL A 81 0.27 -21.44 -13.30
N ARG A 82 -0.45 -20.55 -14.00
CA ARG A 82 -0.08 -19.14 -14.16
C ARG A 82 -0.58 -18.37 -12.94
N ASP A 83 0.09 -18.61 -11.81
CA ASP A 83 -0.16 -17.92 -10.54
C ASP A 83 1.17 -17.41 -9.97
N ALA A 84 1.23 -16.11 -9.68
CA ALA A 84 2.43 -15.45 -9.19
C ALA A 84 2.92 -16.04 -7.87
N SER A 85 2.02 -16.40 -6.96
CA SER A 85 2.36 -16.91 -5.63
C SER A 85 2.96 -18.30 -5.70
N VAL A 86 2.34 -19.16 -6.51
CA VAL A 86 2.83 -20.52 -6.76
C VAL A 86 4.22 -20.48 -7.39
N ARG A 87 4.43 -19.61 -8.38
CA ARG A 87 5.73 -19.48 -9.08
C ARG A 87 6.81 -18.87 -8.18
N ALA A 88 6.49 -17.82 -7.41
CA ALA A 88 7.41 -17.21 -6.46
C ALA A 88 7.87 -18.21 -5.38
N ARG A 89 6.92 -18.95 -4.79
CA ARG A 89 7.21 -20.04 -3.84
C ARG A 89 8.09 -21.12 -4.46
N TRP A 90 7.80 -21.52 -5.69
CA TRP A 90 8.58 -22.54 -6.39
C TRP A 90 10.02 -22.07 -6.62
N LEU A 91 10.21 -20.82 -7.04
CA LEU A 91 11.55 -20.22 -7.21
C LEU A 91 12.31 -20.15 -5.88
N ALA A 92 11.63 -19.82 -4.78
CA ALA A 92 12.23 -19.77 -3.45
C ALA A 92 12.77 -21.15 -3.00
N ARG A 93 12.16 -22.25 -3.46
CA ARG A 93 12.66 -23.61 -3.19
C ARG A 93 13.88 -24.00 -4.03
N HIS A 94 14.17 -23.25 -5.10
CA HIS A 94 15.27 -23.52 -6.03
C HIS A 94 16.39 -22.47 -5.95
N LEU A 95 16.46 -21.72 -4.85
CA LEU A 95 17.49 -20.70 -4.63
C LEU A 95 18.91 -21.25 -4.76
N ASP A 96 19.16 -22.49 -4.32
CA ASP A 96 20.48 -23.11 -4.46
C ASP A 96 20.86 -23.37 -5.92
N VAL A 97 19.90 -23.64 -6.79
CA VAL A 97 20.15 -23.76 -8.24
C VAL A 97 20.43 -22.37 -8.80
N ILE A 98 19.58 -21.39 -8.47
CA ILE A 98 19.67 -20.01 -8.95
C ILE A 98 21.04 -19.40 -8.60
N ARG A 99 21.48 -19.52 -7.34
CA ARG A 99 22.74 -18.95 -6.83
C ARG A 99 24.00 -19.42 -7.57
N ARG A 100 23.93 -20.58 -8.23
CA ARG A 100 25.05 -21.14 -9.01
C ARG A 100 25.10 -20.62 -10.46
N GLN A 101 24.12 -19.83 -10.88
CA GLN A 101 23.99 -19.40 -12.27
C GLN A 101 24.58 -18.00 -12.49
N ALA A 102 25.16 -17.80 -13.67
CA ALA A 102 25.71 -16.49 -14.05
C ALA A 102 24.64 -15.39 -14.18
N TRP A 103 23.36 -15.77 -14.34
CA TRP A 103 22.23 -14.85 -14.45
C TRP A 103 21.53 -14.56 -13.12
N ALA A 104 22.01 -15.10 -12.00
CA ALA A 104 21.36 -14.99 -10.69
C ALA A 104 21.13 -13.54 -10.25
N GLU A 105 22.16 -12.69 -10.38
CA GLU A 105 22.06 -11.29 -9.98
C GLU A 105 21.07 -10.50 -10.85
N MET A 106 20.99 -10.81 -12.14
CA MET A 106 20.02 -10.20 -13.05
C MET A 106 18.58 -10.55 -12.63
N MET A 107 18.34 -11.82 -12.30
CA MET A 107 17.05 -12.23 -11.75
C MET A 107 16.75 -11.50 -10.45
N ALA A 108 17.72 -11.40 -9.55
CA ALA A 108 17.54 -10.77 -8.26
C ALA A 108 17.16 -9.28 -8.39
N GLU A 109 17.82 -8.55 -9.29
CA GLU A 109 17.51 -7.15 -9.58
C GLU A 109 16.09 -6.98 -10.16
N GLU A 110 15.72 -7.82 -11.13
CA GLU A 110 14.40 -7.74 -11.75
C GLU A 110 13.28 -8.07 -10.74
N ILE A 111 13.48 -9.10 -9.92
CA ILE A 111 12.53 -9.51 -8.88
C ILE A 111 12.43 -8.46 -7.78
N ALA A 112 13.54 -7.82 -7.38
CA ALA A 112 13.53 -6.73 -6.41
C ALA A 112 12.73 -5.53 -6.90
N GLY A 113 12.97 -5.10 -8.15
CA GLY A 113 12.23 -3.98 -8.76
C GLY A 113 10.74 -4.28 -8.88
N LEU A 114 10.40 -5.50 -9.30
CA LEU A 114 9.01 -5.94 -9.41
C LEU A 114 8.31 -6.01 -8.04
N ALA A 115 8.98 -6.56 -7.02
CA ALA A 115 8.44 -6.63 -5.67
C ALA A 115 8.18 -5.25 -5.07
N ALA A 116 9.07 -4.27 -5.31
CA ALA A 116 8.89 -2.90 -4.85
C ALA A 116 7.62 -2.26 -5.45
N VAL A 117 7.39 -2.44 -6.75
CA VAL A 117 6.18 -1.92 -7.42
C VAL A 117 4.91 -2.58 -6.88
N VAL A 118 4.93 -3.90 -6.69
CA VAL A 118 3.76 -4.63 -6.13
C VAL A 118 3.45 -4.15 -4.71
N VAL A 119 4.45 -3.98 -3.86
CA VAL A 119 4.26 -3.45 -2.50
C VAL A 119 3.69 -2.04 -2.55
N GLU A 120 4.22 -1.15 -3.38
CA GLU A 120 3.72 0.23 -3.51
C GLU A 120 2.26 0.29 -3.98
N VAL A 121 1.84 -0.62 -4.88
CA VAL A 121 0.48 -0.65 -5.40
C VAL A 121 -0.52 -1.24 -4.40
N VAL A 122 -0.13 -2.30 -3.69
CA VAL A 122 -0.99 -3.04 -2.75
C VAL A 122 -1.07 -2.37 -1.38
N GLU A 123 0.07 -1.87 -0.91
CA GLU A 123 0.24 -1.18 0.36
C GLU A 123 0.78 0.22 0.07
N PRO A 124 -0.01 1.09 -0.60
CA PRO A 124 0.45 2.45 -0.83
C PRO A 124 0.72 3.07 0.54
N ALA A 125 1.97 3.52 0.74
CA ALA A 125 2.31 4.31 1.91
C ALA A 125 1.25 5.40 2.00
N GLY A 126 0.40 5.32 3.02
CA GLY A 126 -0.70 6.28 3.18
C GLY A 126 -0.05 7.66 3.10
N GLU A 127 -0.56 8.52 2.21
CA GLU A 127 -0.10 9.90 2.15
C GLU A 127 -0.01 10.38 3.59
N GLU A 128 1.16 10.91 3.99
CA GLU A 128 1.32 11.63 5.23
C GLU A 128 0.51 12.92 5.09
N VAL A 129 -0.81 12.76 5.15
CA VAL A 129 -1.76 13.85 5.04
C VAL A 129 -1.56 14.62 6.32
N GLU A 130 -1.03 15.83 6.19
CA GLU A 130 -0.82 16.69 7.33
C GLU A 130 -2.19 16.95 7.98
N PRO A 131 -2.33 16.75 9.30
CA PRO A 131 -3.59 17.00 9.96
C PRO A 131 -3.97 18.48 9.79
N PRO A 132 -5.20 18.79 9.34
CA PRO A 132 -5.65 20.16 9.25
C PRO A 132 -5.72 20.75 10.66
N ALA A 133 -5.20 21.98 10.82
CA ALA A 133 -5.19 22.66 12.12
C ALA A 133 -6.60 22.85 12.69
N PHE A 134 -7.59 23.06 11.83
CA PHE A 134 -9.00 23.22 12.17
C PHE A 134 -9.87 22.29 11.35
N GLY A 135 -10.96 21.82 11.95
CA GLY A 135 -11.94 21.01 11.25
C GLY A 135 -13.17 20.74 12.08
N THR A 136 -14.11 19.99 11.52
CA THR A 136 -15.31 19.60 12.27
C THR A 136 -14.96 18.61 13.38
N ALA A 137 -15.81 18.47 14.41
CA ALA A 137 -15.61 17.47 15.47
C ALA A 137 -15.44 16.04 14.93
N ARG A 138 -16.10 15.68 13.82
CA ARG A 138 -15.93 14.37 13.15
C ARG A 138 -14.57 14.24 12.49
N GLN A 139 -14.07 15.31 11.86
CA GLN A 139 -12.76 15.34 11.24
C GLN A 139 -11.66 15.27 12.30
N MET A 140 -11.80 16.04 13.39
CA MET A 140 -10.85 16.02 14.51
C MET A 140 -10.83 14.69 15.25
N GLN A 141 -11.98 14.01 15.40
CA GLN A 141 -12.02 12.65 15.94
C GLN A 141 -11.18 11.67 15.11
N ARG A 142 -11.31 11.72 13.78
CA ARG A 142 -10.51 10.86 12.88
C ARG A 142 -9.02 11.16 13.01
N TRP A 143 -8.64 12.44 13.06
CA TRP A 143 -7.26 12.85 13.24
C TRP A 143 -6.69 12.52 14.61
N ALA A 144 -7.46 12.72 15.68
CA ALA A 144 -7.08 12.32 17.03
C ALA A 144 -6.78 10.82 17.10
N ARG A 145 -7.64 9.98 16.50
CA ARG A 145 -7.42 8.53 16.40
C ARG A 145 -6.15 8.20 15.61
N HIS A 146 -5.91 8.90 14.49
CA HIS A 146 -4.69 8.73 13.70
C HIS A 146 -3.43 9.11 14.49
N CYS A 147 -3.51 10.14 15.35
CA CYS A 147 -2.46 10.54 16.29
C CYS A 147 -2.40 9.68 17.58
N GLY A 148 -3.06 8.52 17.62
CA GLY A 148 -3.03 7.57 18.74
C GLY A 148 -3.93 7.91 19.93
N CYS A 149 -4.83 8.88 19.79
CA CYS A 149 -5.75 9.29 20.86
C CYS A 149 -7.19 8.81 20.55
N ASP A 150 -7.73 7.90 21.36
CA ASP A 150 -9.11 7.42 21.18
C ASP A 150 -10.12 8.37 21.82
N VAL A 151 -10.62 9.32 21.02
CA VAL A 151 -11.63 10.31 21.44
C VAL A 151 -12.86 10.17 20.56
N SER A 152 -14.03 9.99 21.17
CA SER A 152 -15.28 9.94 20.43
C SER A 152 -15.73 11.33 19.99
N ARG A 153 -16.44 11.41 18.86
CA ARG A 153 -17.07 12.66 18.37
C ARG A 153 -17.95 13.28 19.47
N THR A 154 -18.72 12.47 20.18
CA THR A 154 -19.63 12.92 21.25
C THR A 154 -18.87 13.57 22.40
N LYS A 155 -17.67 13.06 22.73
CA LYS A 155 -16.80 13.65 23.75
C LYS A 155 -16.27 15.03 23.32
N ILE A 156 -15.85 15.16 22.05
CA ILE A 156 -15.45 16.46 21.48
C ILE A 156 -16.62 17.45 21.49
N GLN A 157 -17.81 17.00 21.09
CA GLN A 157 -19.01 17.86 21.12
C GLN A 157 -19.40 18.27 22.54
N ARG A 158 -19.22 17.37 23.53
CA ARG A 158 -19.42 17.71 24.94
C ARG A 158 -18.45 18.80 25.39
N TRP A 159 -17.17 18.71 25.05
CA TRP A 159 -16.18 19.75 25.38
C TRP A 159 -16.49 21.11 24.75
N VAL A 160 -17.02 21.11 23.53
CA VAL A 160 -17.53 22.34 22.92
C VAL A 160 -18.71 22.91 23.72
N LEU A 161 -19.68 22.06 24.09
CA LEU A 161 -20.87 22.47 24.83
C LEU A 161 -20.56 22.94 26.26
N THR A 162 -19.56 22.34 26.92
CA THR A 162 -19.12 22.75 28.27
C THR A 162 -18.16 23.93 28.26
N GLY A 163 -17.74 24.40 27.08
CA GLY A 163 -16.78 25.51 26.94
C GLY A 163 -15.32 25.12 27.20
N GLU A 164 -15.03 23.82 27.35
CA GLU A 164 -13.67 23.30 27.51
C GLU A 164 -12.86 23.35 26.20
N LEU A 165 -13.54 23.39 25.05
CA LEU A 165 -12.92 23.44 23.73
C LEU A 165 -13.43 24.65 22.94
N ALA A 166 -12.50 25.54 22.53
CA ALA A 166 -12.83 26.71 21.73
C ALA A 166 -13.27 26.32 20.31
N THR A 167 -14.25 27.06 19.78
CA THR A 167 -14.74 26.87 18.40
C THR A 167 -14.68 28.16 17.60
N GLU A 168 -14.34 28.04 16.32
CA GLU A 168 -14.46 29.10 15.33
C GLU A 168 -15.67 28.83 14.43
N THR A 169 -16.53 29.84 14.25
CA THR A 169 -17.70 29.72 13.38
C THR A 169 -17.34 30.16 11.97
N THR A 170 -17.44 29.25 11.01
CA THR A 170 -17.26 29.54 9.58
C THR A 170 -18.43 30.42 9.08
N PRO A 171 -18.27 31.24 8.01
CA PRO A 171 -19.38 31.99 7.42
C PRO A 171 -20.62 31.14 7.07
N ASP A 172 -20.41 29.85 6.80
CA ASP A 172 -21.46 28.85 6.54
C ASP A 172 -22.19 28.33 7.82
N GLY A 173 -21.93 28.92 8.98
CA GLY A 173 -22.55 28.55 10.26
C GLY A 173 -22.00 27.26 10.90
N ARG A 174 -20.94 26.67 10.35
CA ARG A 174 -20.29 25.46 10.90
C ARG A 174 -19.33 25.84 12.03
N GLN A 175 -19.32 25.05 13.09
CA GLN A 175 -18.33 25.17 14.17
C GLN A 175 -17.11 24.30 13.86
N LEU A 176 -15.94 24.94 13.80
CA LEU A 176 -14.64 24.29 13.64
C LEU A 176 -13.91 24.28 14.98
N VAL A 177 -13.25 23.17 15.26
CA VAL A 177 -12.42 22.94 16.44
C VAL A 177 -10.97 22.75 16.01
N ARG A 178 -10.05 23.21 16.85
CA ARG A 178 -8.61 23.08 16.61
C ARG A 178 -8.11 21.70 17.05
N LEU A 179 -7.29 21.04 16.22
CA LEU A 179 -6.79 19.69 16.53
C LEU A 179 -5.90 19.67 17.78
N ALA A 180 -5.01 20.66 17.92
CA ALA A 180 -4.08 20.74 19.04
C ALA A 180 -4.80 20.72 20.40
N ASP A 181 -5.92 21.44 20.50
CA ASP A 181 -6.72 21.54 21.72
C ASP A 181 -7.45 20.22 22.00
N VAL A 182 -7.94 19.55 20.95
CA VAL A 182 -8.53 18.20 21.06
C VAL A 182 -7.49 17.19 21.56
N LEU A 183 -6.28 17.21 21.02
CA LEU A 183 -5.19 16.31 21.46
C LEU A 183 -4.73 16.60 22.88
N ALA A 184 -4.67 17.88 23.28
CA ALA A 184 -4.32 18.29 24.63
C ALA A 184 -5.36 17.78 25.65
N LEU A 185 -6.66 17.93 25.36
CA LEU A 185 -7.75 17.42 26.20
C LEU A 185 -7.84 15.88 26.18
N ALA A 186 -7.44 15.24 25.08
CA ALA A 186 -7.45 13.78 24.97
C ALA A 186 -6.39 13.09 25.84
N ARG A 187 -5.26 13.76 26.04
CA ARG A 187 -4.09 13.27 26.79
C ARG A 187 -4.12 13.66 28.26
N ARG A 188 -5.10 14.47 28.66
CA ARG A 188 -5.37 14.85 30.05
C ARG A 188 -6.21 13.78 30.74
#